data_AF-A0A2V1DVQ6-F1
#
_entry.id   AF-A0A2V1DVQ6-F1
#
_cell.length_a   1.000
_cell.length_b   1.000
_cell.length_c   1.000
_cell.angle_alpha   90.00
_cell.angle_beta   90.00
_cell.angle_gamma   90.00
#
_symmetry.space_group_name_H-M   'P 1'
#
loop_
_entity.id
_entity.type
_entity.pdbx_description
1 polymer ?
#
loop_
_entity_poly.entity_id
_entity_poly.type
_entity_poly.pdbx_seq_one_letter_code
_entity_poly.pdbx_strand_id
1 'polypeptide(L)'
;MRFFSVVSVAACLASSVVALPTQDNAVVARSADPEAVAEALSQSAELSARGLTLVNGGNPSKAVNCPMTPAYAAQAYTAGQIKAAYLAGAQLNADGKQIGANNYPHPYRSNQQLPNGCGTSTQEFVIMRGNTIYDGGSVATEPDRVLYEVKADKKQVKVKYCAVIRHVAVGFDQCD
;
A
#
# COMPACT_ATOMS: atom_id res chain seq x y z
N MET A 1 43.94 60.38 29.94
CA MET A 1 44.34 59.23 29.10
C MET A 1 43.18 58.25 29.05
N ARG A 2 42.73 57.95 27.82
CA ARG A 2 42.03 56.74 27.34
C ARG A 2 40.66 56.37 27.94
N PHE A 3 39.65 56.78 27.18
CA PHE A 3 38.38 56.08 26.94
C PHE A 3 38.62 54.63 26.49
N PHE A 4 37.70 53.72 26.82
CA PHE A 4 37.09 52.78 25.86
C PHE A 4 35.88 52.08 26.51
N SER A 5 34.69 52.40 26.00
CA SER A 5 33.47 51.62 26.14
C SER A 5 33.58 50.34 25.31
N VAL A 6 33.13 49.21 25.86
CA VAL A 6 32.79 48.01 25.07
C VAL A 6 31.40 47.58 25.49
N VAL A 7 30.43 47.83 24.61
CA VAL A 7 29.06 47.30 24.69
C VAL A 7 29.07 45.94 23.99
N SER A 8 28.85 44.88 24.74
CA SER A 8 28.69 43.53 24.18
C SER A 8 27.20 43.26 23.97
N VAL A 9 26.76 43.17 22.72
CA VAL A 9 25.40 42.73 22.34
C VAL A 9 25.42 41.21 22.29
N ALA A 10 24.78 40.55 23.25
CA ALA A 10 24.49 39.12 23.20
C ALA A 10 23.08 38.92 22.64
N ALA A 11 23.00 38.45 21.39
CA ALA A 11 21.75 38.02 20.78
C ALA A 11 21.42 36.58 21.23
N CYS A 12 20.45 36.44 22.14
CA CYS A 12 19.87 35.13 22.46
C CYS A 12 18.86 34.75 21.37
N LEU A 13 19.27 33.86 20.47
CA LEU A 13 18.36 33.14 19.57
C LEU A 13 17.55 32.14 20.42
N ALA A 14 16.27 32.41 20.61
CA ALA A 14 15.33 31.47 21.19
C ALA A 14 14.93 30.43 20.12
N SER A 15 15.46 29.22 20.22
CA SER A 15 14.93 28.07 19.49
C SER A 15 13.77 27.48 20.29
N SER A 16 12.54 27.78 19.88
CA SER A 16 11.34 27.11 20.37
C SER A 16 11.31 25.67 19.84
N VAL A 17 11.60 24.72 20.73
CA VAL A 17 11.38 23.29 20.46
C VAL A 17 9.88 23.04 20.61
N VAL A 18 9.20 22.89 19.48
CA VAL A 18 7.82 22.41 19.46
C VAL A 18 7.85 20.93 19.79
N ALA A 19 7.42 20.57 21.00
CA ALA A 19 7.18 19.19 21.39
C ALA A 19 5.96 18.66 20.62
N LEU A 20 6.17 17.73 19.70
CA LEU A 20 5.08 16.94 19.12
C LEU A 20 4.53 15.95 20.15
N PRO A 21 3.22 15.73 20.21
CA PRO A 21 2.63 14.73 21.09
C PRO A 21 3.05 13.32 20.66
N THR A 22 3.70 12.61 21.57
CA THR A 22 3.88 11.15 21.50
C THR A 22 2.52 10.49 21.59
N GLN A 23 2.01 10.00 20.47
CA GLN A 23 0.93 9.01 20.48
C GLN A 23 1.55 7.62 20.60
N ASP A 24 1.53 7.11 21.83
CA ASP A 24 1.72 5.70 22.15
C ASP A 24 0.65 4.88 21.44
N ASN A 25 1.07 4.08 20.45
CA ASN A 25 0.37 2.86 20.07
C ASN A 25 1.40 1.80 19.73
N ALA A 26 1.95 1.22 20.80
CA ALA A 26 2.70 -0.01 20.73
C ALA A 26 1.77 -1.16 20.31
N VAL A 27 1.77 -1.49 19.02
CA VAL A 27 1.51 -2.85 18.55
C VAL A 27 2.69 -3.23 17.66
N VAL A 28 3.72 -3.74 18.31
CA VAL A 28 4.91 -4.31 17.68
C VAL A 28 4.49 -5.62 17.00
N ALA A 29 4.18 -5.55 15.70
CA ALA A 29 4.20 -6.71 14.82
C ALA A 29 5.54 -6.71 14.06
N ARG A 30 6.51 -7.43 14.61
CA ARG A 30 7.82 -7.66 13.99
C ARG A 30 7.66 -8.52 12.73
N SER A 31 7.85 -7.88 11.58
CA SER A 31 8.36 -8.39 10.29
C SER A 31 7.62 -7.75 9.12
N ALA A 32 7.74 -6.43 9.02
CA ALA A 32 7.64 -5.73 7.75
C ALA A 32 9.02 -5.13 7.50
N ASP A 33 9.55 -5.36 6.31
CA ASP A 33 10.78 -4.72 5.83
C ASP A 33 10.72 -3.21 6.19
N PRO A 34 11.71 -2.64 6.89
CA PRO A 34 11.64 -1.26 7.38
C PRO A 34 11.32 -0.23 6.28
N GLU A 35 11.66 -0.53 5.03
CA GLU A 35 11.31 0.28 3.86
C GLU A 35 9.81 0.24 3.54
N ALA A 36 9.17 -0.93 3.62
CA ALA A 36 7.73 -1.07 3.44
C ALA A 36 6.91 -0.36 4.53
N VAL A 37 7.48 -0.21 5.74
CA VAL A 37 6.86 0.54 6.84
C VAL A 37 6.99 2.05 6.61
N ALA A 38 8.16 2.52 6.16
CA ALA A 38 8.38 3.93 5.84
C ALA A 38 7.48 4.40 4.69
N GLU A 39 7.33 3.57 3.66
CA GLU A 39 6.48 3.86 2.52
C GLU A 39 4.98 3.86 2.90
N ALA A 40 4.53 2.92 3.73
CA ALA A 40 3.16 2.93 4.26
C ALA A 40 2.87 4.19 5.12
N LEU A 41 3.86 4.70 5.86
CA LEU A 41 3.73 5.95 6.63
C LEU A 41 3.66 7.17 5.72
N SER A 42 4.50 7.26 4.69
CA SER A 42 4.44 8.34 3.69
C SER A 42 3.09 8.38 2.98
N GLN A 43 2.55 7.22 2.60
CA GLN A 43 1.24 7.09 1.94
C GLN A 43 0.10 7.57 2.84
N SER A 44 0.17 7.31 4.15
CA SER A 44 -0.83 7.82 5.11
C SER A 44 -0.85 9.35 5.24
N ALA A 45 0.28 10.02 5.01
CA ALA A 45 0.39 11.47 5.07
C ALA A 45 -0.27 12.17 3.86
N GLU A 46 -0.14 11.60 2.66
CA GLU A 46 -0.75 12.16 1.44
C GLU A 46 -2.29 12.09 1.46
N LEU A 47 -2.84 11.01 2.02
CA LEU A 47 -4.29 10.86 2.24
C LEU A 47 -4.83 11.92 3.21
N SER A 48 -4.11 12.14 4.30
CA SER A 48 -4.46 13.15 5.30
C SER A 48 -4.55 14.55 4.70
N ALA A 49 -3.67 14.88 3.75
CA ALA A 49 -3.69 16.16 3.03
C ALA A 49 -4.96 16.37 2.17
N ARG A 50 -5.65 15.29 1.77
CA ARG A 50 -6.92 15.33 1.03
C ARG A 50 -8.15 15.25 1.92
N GLY A 51 -7.97 15.20 3.24
CA GLY A 51 -9.04 15.03 4.22
C GLY A 51 -9.67 13.64 4.22
N LEU A 52 -9.02 12.64 3.59
CA LEU A 52 -9.46 11.25 3.59
C LEU A 52 -8.51 10.42 4.45
N THR A 53 -9.05 9.51 5.24
CA THR A 53 -8.24 8.54 5.98
C THR A 53 -8.36 7.16 5.34
N LEU A 54 -7.24 6.51 5.02
CA LEU A 54 -7.27 5.10 4.62
C LEU A 54 -7.43 4.23 5.85
N VAL A 55 -8.54 3.48 5.89
CA VAL A 55 -8.88 2.60 6.99
C VAL A 55 -8.73 1.17 6.52
N ASN A 56 -7.77 0.47 7.09
CA ASN A 56 -7.48 -0.92 6.74
C ASN A 56 -8.37 -1.88 7.55
N GLY A 57 -9.34 -2.50 6.88
CA GLY A 57 -10.33 -3.41 7.46
C GLY A 57 -9.92 -4.89 7.47
N GLY A 58 -8.74 -5.24 6.95
CA GLY A 58 -8.24 -6.61 6.95
C GLY A 58 -6.91 -6.76 6.22
N ASN A 59 -5.92 -7.35 6.90
CA ASN A 59 -4.58 -7.59 6.37
C ASN A 59 -4.40 -9.06 5.93
N PRO A 60 -3.53 -9.33 4.94
CA PRO A 60 -3.02 -10.68 4.73
C PRO A 60 -2.21 -11.11 5.97
N SER A 61 -2.49 -12.31 6.48
CA SER A 61 -1.82 -12.88 7.66
C SER A 61 -0.93 -14.07 7.33
N LYS A 62 -0.92 -14.52 6.06
CA LYS A 62 -0.24 -15.72 5.60
C LYS A 62 0.47 -15.45 4.28
N ALA A 63 1.55 -16.19 4.04
CA ALA A 63 2.08 -16.33 2.70
C ALA A 63 1.08 -17.11 1.83
N VAL A 64 1.18 -16.92 0.53
CA VAL A 64 0.28 -17.50 -0.48
C VAL A 64 1.13 -18.04 -1.63
N ASN A 65 0.75 -19.18 -2.19
CA ASN A 65 1.41 -19.83 -3.32
C ASN A 65 0.48 -19.82 -4.52
N CYS A 66 0.93 -19.27 -5.63
CA CYS A 66 0.25 -19.38 -6.90
C CYS A 66 0.74 -20.64 -7.64
N PRO A 67 -0.19 -21.48 -8.12
CA PRO A 67 0.15 -22.76 -8.73
C PRO A 67 0.87 -22.56 -10.07
N MET A 68 1.69 -23.54 -10.45
CA MET A 68 2.28 -23.58 -11.79
C MET A 68 1.18 -23.74 -12.84
N THR A 69 1.30 -23.00 -13.93
CA THR A 69 0.45 -23.13 -15.12
C THR A 69 1.33 -23.41 -16.34
N PRO A 70 0.78 -23.77 -17.51
CA PRO A 70 1.58 -23.96 -18.71
C PRO A 70 2.41 -22.73 -19.12
N ALA A 71 1.96 -21.53 -18.76
CA ALA A 71 2.63 -20.27 -19.11
C ALA A 71 3.53 -19.73 -17.99
N TYR A 72 3.30 -20.10 -16.73
CA TYR A 72 3.94 -19.46 -15.59
C TYR A 72 4.39 -20.48 -14.53
N ALA A 73 5.64 -20.35 -14.09
CA ALA A 73 6.16 -21.12 -12.96
C ALA A 73 5.40 -20.78 -11.67
N ALA A 74 5.36 -21.73 -10.73
CA ALA A 74 4.82 -21.49 -9.38
C ALA A 74 5.49 -20.28 -8.73
N GLN A 75 4.77 -19.55 -7.89
CA GLN A 75 5.27 -18.35 -7.23
C GLN A 75 4.76 -18.29 -5.80
N ALA A 76 5.65 -18.06 -4.84
CA ALA A 76 5.28 -17.79 -3.47
C ALA A 76 5.34 -16.29 -3.20
N TYR A 77 4.38 -15.79 -2.43
CA TYR A 77 4.33 -14.42 -1.94
C TYR A 77 4.23 -14.42 -0.42
N THR A 78 5.10 -13.64 0.21
CA THR A 78 5.00 -13.40 1.65
C THR A 78 3.80 -12.51 1.98
N ALA A 79 3.29 -12.58 3.20
CA ALA A 79 2.24 -11.66 3.67
C ALA A 79 2.66 -10.19 3.54
N GLY A 80 3.96 -9.88 3.69
CA GLY A 80 4.51 -8.54 3.51
C GLY A 80 4.41 -8.04 2.07
N GLN A 81 4.79 -8.86 1.08
CA GLN A 81 4.66 -8.52 -0.34
C GLN A 81 3.19 -8.28 -0.72
N ILE A 82 2.29 -9.17 -0.29
CA ILE A 82 0.86 -9.03 -0.53
C ILE A 82 0.34 -7.74 0.09
N LYS A 83 0.75 -7.45 1.33
CA LYS A 83 0.37 -6.23 2.04
C LYS A 83 0.80 -4.97 1.31
N ALA A 84 2.06 -4.93 0.89
CA ALA A 84 2.60 -3.78 0.20
C ALA A 84 1.88 -3.54 -1.15
N ALA A 85 1.66 -4.59 -1.94
CA ALA A 85 0.96 -4.48 -3.22
C ALA A 85 -0.48 -3.97 -3.07
N TYR A 86 -1.27 -4.51 -2.13
CA TYR A 86 -2.67 -4.06 -2.00
C TYR A 86 -2.76 -2.66 -1.40
N LEU A 87 -1.86 -2.26 -0.50
CA LEU A 87 -1.83 -0.90 0.03
C LEU A 87 -1.45 0.12 -1.05
N ALA A 88 -0.51 -0.21 -1.94
CA ALA A 88 -0.19 0.64 -3.09
C ALA A 88 -1.41 0.82 -4.02
N GLY A 89 -2.12 -0.26 -4.34
CA GLY A 89 -3.37 -0.17 -5.10
C GLY A 89 -4.47 0.60 -4.36
N ALA A 90 -4.62 0.39 -3.05
CA ALA A 90 -5.57 1.11 -2.21
C ALA A 90 -5.30 2.62 -2.20
N GLN A 91 -4.03 3.02 -2.15
CA GLN A 91 -3.60 4.41 -2.23
C GLN A 91 -4.02 5.04 -3.55
N LEU A 92 -3.73 4.37 -4.68
CA LEU A 92 -4.13 4.86 -6.01
C LEU A 92 -5.65 5.02 -6.12
N ASN A 93 -6.43 4.09 -5.59
CA ASN A 93 -7.89 4.20 -5.53
C ASN A 93 -8.35 5.39 -4.68
N ALA A 94 -7.78 5.56 -3.49
CA ALA A 94 -8.08 6.70 -2.64
C ALA A 94 -7.67 8.02 -3.30
N ASP A 95 -6.65 7.96 -4.15
CA ASP A 95 -6.20 9.09 -4.92
C ASP A 95 -7.05 9.39 -6.17
N GLY A 96 -7.88 8.45 -6.60
CA GLY A 96 -8.58 8.53 -7.88
C GLY A 96 -7.62 8.45 -9.07
N LYS A 97 -6.49 7.74 -8.91
CA LYS A 97 -5.44 7.57 -9.93
C LYS A 97 -5.39 6.13 -10.41
N GLN A 98 -4.94 5.97 -11.65
CA GLN A 98 -4.62 4.69 -12.26
C GLN A 98 -3.28 4.81 -13.01
N ILE A 99 -2.55 3.70 -13.11
CA ILE A 99 -1.22 3.63 -13.70
C ILE A 99 -1.06 2.45 -14.67
N GLY A 100 -0.13 2.62 -15.61
CA GLY A 100 0.19 1.65 -16.65
C GLY A 100 -0.90 1.51 -17.73
N ALA A 101 -0.56 0.79 -18.81
CA ALA A 101 -1.42 0.68 -19.99
C ALA A 101 -2.79 0.03 -19.70
N ASN A 102 -2.86 -0.80 -18.66
CA ASN A 102 -4.07 -1.49 -18.25
C ASN A 102 -4.87 -0.74 -17.15
N ASN A 103 -4.44 0.46 -16.76
CA ASN A 103 -5.12 1.31 -15.78
C ASN A 103 -5.34 0.66 -14.41
N TYR A 104 -4.26 0.15 -13.79
CA TYR A 104 -4.35 -0.40 -12.44
C TYR A 104 -4.30 0.71 -11.37
N PRO A 105 -5.00 0.58 -10.23
CA PRO A 105 -5.99 -0.46 -9.95
C PRO A 105 -7.26 -0.24 -10.75
N HIS A 106 -7.99 -1.32 -11.02
CA HIS A 106 -9.31 -1.23 -11.62
C HIS A 106 -10.27 -2.25 -11.02
N PRO A 107 -11.59 -2.06 -11.22
CA PRO A 107 -12.57 -3.01 -10.72
C PRO A 107 -12.28 -4.40 -11.28
N TYR A 108 -12.35 -5.37 -10.40
CA TYR A 108 -12.25 -6.76 -10.78
C TYR A 108 -13.53 -7.20 -11.48
N ARG A 109 -13.42 -7.57 -12.76
CA ARG A 109 -14.56 -7.96 -13.60
C ARG A 109 -14.33 -9.35 -14.18
N SER A 110 -14.65 -10.37 -13.40
CA SER A 110 -14.69 -11.75 -13.88
C SER A 110 -16.10 -12.30 -13.87
N ASN A 111 -16.40 -13.17 -14.84
CA ASN A 111 -17.62 -13.97 -14.88
C ASN A 111 -17.54 -15.21 -13.97
N GLN A 112 -16.37 -15.48 -13.38
CA GLN A 112 -16.21 -16.56 -12.40
C GLN A 112 -16.54 -16.06 -11.00
N GLN A 113 -16.85 -17.01 -10.11
CA GLN A 113 -17.17 -16.71 -8.72
C GLN A 113 -15.97 -16.05 -8.03
N LEU A 114 -16.24 -14.95 -7.34
CA LEU A 114 -15.23 -14.26 -6.54
C LEU A 114 -14.62 -15.22 -5.49
N PRO A 115 -13.30 -15.16 -5.25
CA PRO A 115 -12.68 -15.89 -4.16
C PRO A 115 -13.36 -15.61 -2.82
N ASN A 116 -13.48 -16.63 -1.98
CA ASN A 116 -14.13 -16.51 -0.67
C ASN A 116 -13.54 -15.34 0.13
N GLY A 117 -14.41 -14.43 0.59
CA GLY A 117 -14.03 -13.23 1.35
C GLY A 117 -13.96 -11.94 0.54
N CYS A 118 -13.96 -12.01 -0.81
CA CYS A 118 -14.17 -10.86 -1.67
C CYS A 118 -15.66 -10.52 -1.78
N GLY A 119 -16.00 -9.23 -1.87
CA GLY A 119 -17.37 -8.79 -2.20
C GLY A 119 -17.42 -7.95 -3.48
N THR A 120 -18.53 -7.26 -3.72
CA THR A 120 -18.83 -6.69 -5.04
C THR A 120 -18.02 -5.45 -5.41
N SER A 121 -17.37 -4.80 -4.44
CA SER A 121 -16.50 -3.63 -4.66
C SER A 121 -15.02 -4.02 -4.73
N THR A 122 -14.74 -5.19 -5.30
CA THR A 122 -13.37 -5.71 -5.42
C THR A 122 -12.61 -4.99 -6.53
N GLN A 123 -11.39 -4.58 -6.19
CA GLN A 123 -10.39 -4.02 -7.09
C GLN A 123 -9.27 -5.05 -7.26
N GLU A 124 -8.62 -5.04 -8.42
CA GLU A 124 -7.40 -5.79 -8.65
C GLU A 124 -6.21 -4.84 -8.83
N PHE A 125 -5.05 -5.28 -8.33
CA PHE A 125 -3.78 -4.60 -8.55
C PHE A 125 -2.67 -5.63 -8.78
N VAL A 126 -1.65 -5.24 -9.54
CA VAL A 126 -0.52 -6.13 -9.88
C VAL A 126 0.30 -6.41 -8.62
N ILE A 127 0.62 -7.67 -8.37
CA ILE A 127 1.66 -8.07 -7.43
C ILE A 127 2.85 -8.55 -8.25
N MET A 128 4.00 -7.91 -8.05
CA MET A 128 5.22 -8.24 -8.78
C MET A 128 5.84 -9.49 -8.17
N ARG A 129 6.38 -10.38 -9.01
CA ARG A 129 7.08 -11.60 -8.55
C ARG A 129 8.35 -11.33 -7.75
N GLY A 130 8.90 -10.11 -7.83
CA GLY A 130 10.02 -9.62 -7.03
C GLY A 130 9.62 -8.93 -5.73
N ASN A 131 10.54 -8.15 -5.15
CA ASN A 131 10.29 -7.34 -3.96
C ASN A 131 9.93 -5.88 -4.30
N THR A 132 9.46 -5.62 -5.51
CA THR A 132 9.10 -4.27 -5.97
C THR A 132 7.59 -4.07 -6.01
N ILE A 133 7.18 -2.81 -5.90
CA ILE A 133 5.79 -2.39 -6.14
C ILE A 133 5.62 -2.06 -7.61
N TYR A 134 4.49 -2.46 -8.18
CA TYR A 134 4.17 -2.14 -9.57
C TYR A 134 4.06 -0.62 -9.77
N ASP A 135 4.78 -0.12 -10.77
CA ASP A 135 4.98 1.30 -11.04
C ASP A 135 4.32 1.78 -12.34
N GLY A 136 3.58 0.90 -13.03
CA GLY A 136 2.96 1.19 -14.32
C GLY A 136 3.69 0.60 -15.53
N GLY A 137 4.77 -0.16 -15.31
CA GLY A 137 5.48 -0.89 -16.35
C GLY A 137 4.64 -1.94 -17.10
N SER A 138 5.29 -2.69 -17.99
CA SER A 138 4.63 -3.81 -18.69
C SER A 138 4.28 -4.93 -17.72
N VAL A 139 3.08 -5.52 -17.88
CA VAL A 139 2.61 -6.66 -17.06
C VAL A 139 2.58 -7.99 -17.84
N ALA A 140 3.24 -8.06 -19.00
CA ALA A 140 3.22 -9.23 -19.86
C ALA A 140 3.74 -10.51 -19.18
N THR A 141 4.65 -10.37 -18.22
CA THR A 141 5.23 -11.47 -17.43
C THR A 141 4.70 -11.55 -16.00
N GLU A 142 3.76 -10.66 -15.64
CA GLU A 142 3.21 -10.54 -14.29
C GLU A 142 1.73 -10.95 -14.33
N PRO A 143 1.41 -12.26 -14.18
CA PRO A 143 0.04 -12.75 -14.27
C PRO A 143 -0.75 -12.58 -12.96
N ASP A 144 -0.05 -12.31 -11.86
CA ASP A 144 -0.63 -12.40 -10.52
C ASP A 144 -1.24 -11.06 -10.08
N ARG A 145 -2.37 -11.11 -9.39
CA ARG A 145 -3.08 -9.93 -8.89
C ARG A 145 -3.42 -10.11 -7.42
N VAL A 146 -3.29 -9.04 -6.67
CA VAL A 146 -3.92 -8.93 -5.36
C VAL A 146 -5.33 -8.38 -5.51
N LEU A 147 -6.29 -9.03 -4.87
CA LEU A 147 -7.69 -8.63 -4.79
C LEU A 147 -7.97 -8.02 -3.43
N TYR A 148 -8.63 -6.87 -3.43
CA TYR A 148 -9.02 -6.17 -2.22
C TYR A 148 -10.31 -5.38 -2.46
N GLU A 149 -11.13 -5.26 -1.42
CA GLU A 149 -12.32 -4.41 -1.48
C GLU A 149 -11.96 -2.96 -1.19
N VAL A 150 -12.61 -2.05 -1.89
CA VAL A 150 -12.57 -0.61 -1.60
C VAL A 150 -13.98 -0.10 -1.35
N LYS A 151 -14.17 0.59 -0.22
CA LYS A 151 -15.39 1.32 0.11
C LYS A 151 -15.01 2.74 0.51
N ALA A 152 -15.23 3.67 -0.40
CA ALA A 152 -15.03 5.08 -0.14
C ALA A 152 -16.31 5.72 0.42
N ASP A 153 -16.16 6.56 1.43
CA ASP A 153 -17.16 7.52 1.85
C ASP A 153 -16.55 8.94 1.89
N LYS A 154 -17.31 9.93 2.35
CA LYS A 154 -16.90 11.34 2.33
C LYS A 154 -15.65 11.66 3.18
N LYS A 155 -15.23 10.77 4.09
CA LYS A 155 -14.16 11.02 5.07
C LYS A 155 -13.09 9.93 5.12
N GLN A 156 -13.39 8.73 4.60
CA GLN A 156 -12.49 7.60 4.68
C GLN A 156 -12.59 6.72 3.44
N VAL A 157 -11.48 6.06 3.13
CA VAL A 157 -11.41 4.98 2.15
C VAL A 157 -11.12 3.71 2.92
N LYS A 158 -12.14 2.86 3.09
CA LYS A 158 -12.00 1.57 3.75
C LYS A 158 -11.51 0.54 2.74
N VAL A 159 -10.42 -0.15 3.08
CA VAL A 159 -9.83 -1.19 2.22
C VAL A 159 -9.65 -2.49 2.97
N LYS A 160 -9.88 -3.62 2.30
CA LYS A 160 -9.78 -4.95 2.92
C LYS A 160 -9.14 -5.93 1.95
N TYR A 161 -7.99 -6.50 2.31
CA TYR A 161 -7.41 -7.61 1.55
C TYR A 161 -8.38 -8.78 1.46
N CYS A 162 -8.41 -9.46 0.31
CA CYS A 162 -9.28 -10.60 0.08
C CYS A 162 -8.53 -11.84 -0.38
N ALA A 163 -7.82 -11.78 -1.51
CA ALA A 163 -7.15 -12.93 -2.10
C ALA A 163 -5.98 -12.52 -3.01
N VAL A 164 -5.17 -13.51 -3.40
CA VAL A 164 -4.27 -13.40 -4.56
C VAL A 164 -4.78 -14.38 -5.62
N ILE A 165 -4.76 -13.94 -6.87
CA ILE A 165 -5.16 -14.75 -8.03
C ILE A 165 -4.06 -14.73 -9.09
N ARG A 166 -4.07 -15.73 -9.96
CA ARG A 166 -3.26 -15.82 -11.17
C ARG A 166 -4.15 -15.79 -12.40
N HIS A 167 -3.95 -14.82 -13.29
CA HIS A 167 -4.59 -14.85 -14.61
C HIS A 167 -4.08 -16.04 -15.42
N VAL A 168 -5.00 -16.81 -15.99
CA VAL A 168 -4.73 -17.95 -16.88
C VAL A 168 -5.39 -17.71 -18.24
N ALA A 169 -5.18 -18.63 -19.19
CA ALA A 169 -5.71 -18.48 -20.56
C ALA A 169 -7.22 -18.16 -20.60
N VAL A 170 -7.98 -18.73 -19.67
CA VAL A 170 -9.41 -18.44 -19.48
C VAL A 170 -9.69 -18.29 -17.99
N GLY A 171 -9.85 -17.04 -17.54
CA GLY A 171 -10.18 -16.73 -16.15
C GLY A 171 -8.97 -16.67 -15.23
N PHE A 172 -9.12 -17.16 -14.00
CA PHE A 172 -8.07 -17.11 -12.99
C PHE A 172 -8.05 -18.35 -12.10
N ASP A 173 -6.87 -18.65 -11.56
CA ASP A 173 -6.68 -19.59 -10.47
C ASP A 173 -6.49 -18.83 -9.16
N GLN A 174 -7.10 -19.32 -8.08
CA GLN A 174 -6.86 -18.79 -6.75
C GLN A 174 -5.51 -19.30 -6.23
N CYS A 175 -4.72 -18.41 -5.64
CA CYS A 175 -3.49 -18.77 -4.95
C CYS A 175 -3.76 -19.06 -3.46
N ASP A 176 -3.07 -20.03 -2.87
CA ASP A 176 -3.32 -20.54 -1.50
C ASP A 176 -2.09 -20.73 -0.59
#